data_AF-A0A7L5ZB21-F1
#
_entry.id   AF-A0A7L5ZB21-F1
#
_cell.length_a   1.000
_cell.length_b   1.000
_cell.length_c   1.000
_cell.angle_alpha   90.00
_cell.angle_beta   90.00
_cell.angle_gamma   90.00
#
_symmetry.space_group_name_H-M   'P 1'
#
loop_
_entity.id
_entity.type
_entity.pdbx_description
1 polymer ?
#
loop_
_entity_poly.entity_id
_entity_poly.type
_entity_poly.pdbx_seq_one_letter_code
_entity_poly.pdbx_strand_id
1 'polypeptide(L)'
;MTQEKRAELMREYGEERLVRAAADGEEFGRYLRTNRRLVFVVENGEPLRREIVVGRTSTREIEVLSGLQPGEVIMVGANTEPES
;
A
#
# COMPACT_ATOMS: atom_id res chain seq x y z
N MET A 1 -10.68 8.65 -12.50
CA MET A 1 -9.74 9.76 -12.77
C MET A 1 -9.91 10.25 -14.21
N THR A 2 -9.94 11.56 -14.45
CA THR A 2 -10.01 12.14 -15.81
C THR A 2 -8.65 12.07 -16.52
N GLN A 3 -8.62 12.11 -17.86
CA GLN A 3 -7.35 12.13 -18.62
C GLN A 3 -6.46 13.33 -18.25
N GLU A 4 -7.07 14.49 -18.01
CA GLU A 4 -6.37 15.72 -17.64
C GLU A 4 -5.70 15.60 -16.27
N LYS A 5 -6.41 15.06 -15.27
CA LYS A 5 -5.84 14.82 -13.94
C LYS A 5 -4.74 13.76 -13.98
N ARG A 6 -4.88 12.73 -14.83
CA ARG A 6 -3.84 11.73 -15.06
C ARG A 6 -2.57 12.36 -15.65
N ALA A 7 -2.70 13.25 -16.63
CA ALA A 7 -1.55 13.93 -17.24
C ALA A 7 -0.85 14.91 -16.28
N GLU A 8 -1.61 15.58 -15.40
CA GLU A 8 -1.08 16.39 -14.30
C GLU A 8 -0.25 15.53 -13.33
N LEU A 9 -0.83 14.44 -12.81
CA LEU A 9 -0.14 13.53 -11.91
C LEU A 9 1.07 12.86 -12.57
N MET A 10 1.00 12.56 -13.88
CA MET A 10 2.13 11.99 -14.61
C MET A 10 3.29 12.99 -14.75
N ARG A 11 3.00 14.28 -14.90
CA ARG A 11 4.03 15.34 -14.87
C ARG A 11 4.67 15.49 -13.50
N GLU A 12 3.90 15.30 -12.43
CA GLU A 12 4.39 15.41 -11.06
C GLU A 12 5.23 14.20 -10.63
N TYR A 13 4.76 12.98 -10.93
CA TYR A 13 5.34 11.76 -10.38
C TYR A 13 6.18 10.94 -11.36
N GLY A 14 6.02 11.11 -12.67
CA GLY A 14 6.81 10.41 -13.70
C GLY A 14 6.63 8.89 -13.78
N GLU A 15 5.93 8.28 -12.83
CA GLU A 15 5.69 6.83 -12.75
C GLU A 15 4.19 6.51 -12.63
N GLU A 16 3.69 5.65 -13.51
CA GLU A 16 2.26 5.27 -13.57
C GLU A 16 1.73 4.71 -12.23
N ARG A 17 2.57 3.96 -11.51
CA ARG A 17 2.27 3.43 -10.17
C ARG A 17 1.91 4.55 -9.18
N LEU A 18 2.65 5.65 -9.22
CA LEU A 18 2.49 6.79 -8.33
C LEU A 18 1.28 7.64 -8.74
N VAL A 19 1.04 7.77 -10.04
CA VAL A 19 -0.16 8.40 -10.60
C VAL A 19 -1.43 7.71 -10.13
N ARG A 20 -1.48 6.37 -10.19
CA ARG A 20 -2.64 5.60 -9.73
C ARG A 20 -2.89 5.80 -8.24
N ALA A 21 -1.84 5.72 -7.41
CA ALA A 21 -2.01 5.88 -5.97
C ALA A 21 -2.36 7.31 -5.55
N ALA A 22 -1.89 8.33 -6.26
CA ALA A 22 -2.32 9.71 -6.02
C ALA A 22 -3.78 9.93 -6.42
N ALA A 23 -4.29 9.17 -7.40
CA ALA A 23 -5.70 9.19 -7.78
C ALA A 23 -6.61 8.49 -6.76
N ASP A 24 -6.10 7.48 -6.04
CA ASP A 24 -6.80 6.75 -4.98
C ASP A 24 -6.77 7.49 -3.61
N GLY A 25 -6.10 8.65 -3.54
CA GLY A 25 -6.04 9.53 -2.36
C GLY A 25 -4.61 9.76 -1.84
N GLU A 26 -4.41 10.85 -1.08
CA GLU A 26 -3.08 11.25 -0.61
C GLU A 26 -2.37 10.17 0.24
N GLU A 27 -3.13 9.36 0.97
CA GLU A 27 -2.61 8.35 1.90
C GLU A 27 -1.89 7.20 1.15
N PHE A 28 -2.52 6.64 0.10
CA PHE A 28 -1.89 5.60 -0.72
C PHE A 28 -0.71 6.13 -1.53
N GLY A 29 -0.82 7.36 -2.04
CA GLY A 29 0.28 8.06 -2.69
C GLY A 29 1.50 8.24 -1.76
N ARG A 30 1.26 8.57 -0.48
CA ARG A 30 2.31 8.70 0.54
C ARG A 30 3.03 7.37 0.78
N TYR A 31 2.29 6.28 0.90
CA TYR A 31 2.87 4.95 1.15
C TYR A 31 3.85 4.52 0.07
N LEU A 32 3.49 4.70 -1.21
CA LEU A 32 4.38 4.34 -2.31
C LEU A 32 5.63 5.21 -2.42
N ARG A 33 5.56 6.48 -2.02
CA ARG A 33 6.69 7.43 -2.04
C ARG A 33 7.66 7.23 -0.89
N THR A 34 7.20 6.67 0.23
CA THR A 34 7.98 6.57 1.47
C THR A 34 8.47 5.15 1.78
N ASN A 35 8.33 4.21 0.84
CA ASN A 35 8.55 2.78 1.09
C ASN A 35 7.75 2.28 2.31
N ARG A 36 6.56 2.83 2.52
CA ARG A 36 5.67 2.42 3.59
C ARG A 36 4.49 1.64 3.01
N ARG A 37 3.90 0.76 3.80
CA ARG A 37 2.68 0.03 3.45
C ARG A 37 1.76 -0.01 4.65
N LEU A 38 0.47 -0.07 4.37
CA LEU A 38 -0.53 -0.40 5.36
C LEU A 38 -0.78 -1.91 5.34
N VAL A 39 -0.70 -2.54 6.49
CA VAL A 39 -1.13 -3.93 6.72
C VAL A 39 -2.14 -3.96 7.84
N PHE A 40 -2.78 -5.10 8.03
CA PHE A 40 -3.64 -5.33 9.17
C PHE A 40 -3.06 -6.46 10.03
N VAL A 41 -2.86 -6.16 11.30
CA VAL A 41 -2.44 -7.12 12.33
C VAL A 41 -3.67 -7.51 13.14
N VAL A 42 -3.81 -8.79 13.45
CA VAL A 42 -4.91 -9.29 14.28
C VAL A 42 -4.51 -9.15 15.75
N GLU A 43 -5.21 -8.29 16.49
CA GLU A 43 -5.03 -8.10 17.92
C GLU A 43 -6.36 -8.32 18.63
N ASN A 44 -6.39 -9.21 19.62
CA ASN A 44 -7.62 -9.57 20.35
C ASN A 44 -8.79 -9.99 19.45
N GLY A 45 -8.48 -10.62 18.31
CA GLY A 45 -9.49 -11.05 17.32
C GLY A 45 -9.93 -9.97 16.34
N GLU A 46 -9.43 -8.73 16.47
CA GLU A 46 -9.83 -7.60 15.64
C GLU A 46 -8.70 -7.15 14.72
N PRO A 47 -9.00 -6.71 13.48
CA PRO A 47 -8.00 -6.22 12.55
C PRO A 47 -7.61 -4.77 12.85
N LEU A 48 -6.35 -4.57 13.24
CA LEU A 48 -5.77 -3.25 13.50
C LEU A 48 -4.84 -2.83 12.37
N ARG A 49 -5.08 -1.62 11.83
CA ARG A 49 -4.22 -1.01 10.82
C ARG A 49 -2.83 -0.73 11.37
N ARG A 50 -1.79 -1.15 10.65
CA ARG A 50 -0.39 -0.91 10.98
C ARG A 50 0.39 -0.42 9.77
N GLU A 51 1.15 0.64 9.97
CA GLU A 51 2.11 1.11 8.98
C GLU A 51 3.43 0.35 9.14
N ILE A 52 3.92 -0.22 8.05
CA ILE A 52 5.20 -0.92 7.99
C ILE A 52 6.14 -0.24 7.01
N VAL A 53 7.44 -0.41 7.20
CA VAL A 53 8.46 -0.03 6.21
C VAL A 53 8.85 -1.27 5.44
N VAL A 54 8.82 -1.18 4.11
CA VAL A 54 9.15 -2.28 3.22
C VAL A 54 10.48 -2.05 2.52
N GLY A 55 11.23 -3.14 2.33
CA GLY A 55 12.48 -3.18 1.59
C GLY A 55 12.26 -3.65 0.16
N ARG A 56 12.98 -4.70 -0.23
CA ARG A 56 12.83 -5.32 -1.55
C ARG A 56 11.46 -5.96 -1.69
N THR A 57 10.92 -5.87 -2.89
CA THR A 57 9.63 -6.49 -3.24
C THR A 57 9.80 -7.34 -4.49
N SER A 58 9.15 -8.49 -4.50
CA SER A 58 9.02 -9.37 -5.66
C SER A 58 7.54 -9.63 -5.93
N THR A 59 7.24 -10.40 -6.97
CA THR A 59 5.86 -10.81 -7.27
C THR A 59 5.27 -11.74 -6.21
N ARG A 60 6.10 -12.35 -5.35
CA ARG A 60 5.65 -13.33 -4.35
C ARG A 60 5.85 -12.85 -2.92
N GLU A 61 6.74 -11.89 -2.71
CA GLU A 61 7.26 -11.58 -1.37
C GLU A 61 7.49 -10.08 -1.20
N ILE A 62 7.30 -9.61 0.03
CA ILE A 62 7.61 -8.26 0.47
C ILE A 62 8.53 -8.38 1.68
N GLU A 63 9.72 -7.79 1.60
CA GLU A 63 10.61 -7.66 2.74
C GLU A 63 10.06 -6.58 3.69
N VAL A 64 9.85 -6.93 4.95
CA VAL A 64 9.43 -5.99 6.00
C VAL A 64 10.66 -5.62 6.83
N LEU A 65 11.01 -4.34 6.83
CA LEU A 65 12.16 -3.81 7.55
C LEU A 65 11.81 -3.34 8.96
N SER A 66 10.59 -2.82 9.16
CA SER A 66 10.10 -2.39 10.47
C SER A 66 8.57 -2.25 10.49
N GLY A 67 8.02 -2.13 11.70
CA GLY A 67 6.58 -1.95 11.94
C GLY A 67 5.83 -3.24 12.28
N LEU A 68 6.51 -4.39 12.29
CA LEU A 68 6.00 -5.66 12.82
C LEU A 68 6.94 -6.22 13.89
N GLN A 69 6.38 -7.05 14.77
CA GLN A 69 7.10 -7.81 15.79
C GLN A 69 6.96 -9.31 15.54
N PRO A 70 7.98 -10.13 15.89
CA PRO A 70 7.87 -11.58 15.82
C PRO A 70 6.65 -12.10 16.61
N GLY A 71 5.89 -13.00 15.99
CA GLY A 71 4.69 -13.60 16.59
C GLY A 71 3.38 -12.86 16.28
N GLU A 72 3.43 -11.67 15.66
CA GLU A 72 2.22 -11.01 15.18
C GLU A 72 1.58 -11.77 14.02
N VAL A 73 0.25 -11.83 14.02
CA VAL A 73 -0.55 -12.44 12.95
C VAL A 73 -1.02 -11.33 12.01
N ILE A 74 -0.63 -11.42 10.74
CA ILE A 74 -1.05 -10.47 9.71
C ILE A 74 -2.13 -11.06 8.83
N MET A 75 -3.03 -10.22 8.34
CA MET A 75 -3.98 -10.62 7.30
C MET A 75 -3.32 -10.53 5.92
N VAL A 76 -3.37 -11.62 5.17
CA VAL A 76 -2.93 -11.72 3.77
C VAL A 76 -4.10 -12.16 2.91
N GLY A 77 -4.26 -11.55 1.74
CA GLY A 77 -5.30 -11.97 0.78
C GLY A 77 -6.71 -11.46 1.04
N ALA A 78 -6.89 -10.38 1.82
CA ALA A 78 -8.14 -9.62 1.86
C ALA A 78 -8.32 -8.85 0.53
N ASN A 79 -8.53 -9.57 -0.57
CA ASN A 79 -8.97 -8.98 -1.82
C ASN A 79 -10.43 -8.59 -1.67
N THR A 80 -10.69 -7.29 -1.53
CA THR A 80 -12.01 -6.72 -1.84
C THR A 80 -12.05 -6.41 -3.34
N GLU A 81 -11.92 -7.44 -4.18
CA GLU A 81 -12.51 -7.33 -5.51
C GLU A 81 -13.97 -7.76 -5.35
N PRO A 82 -14.97 -6.90 -5.63
CA PRO A 82 -16.32 -7.41 -5.80
C PRO A 82 -16.27 -8.45 -6.92
N GLU A 83 -16.74 -9.67 -6.65
CA GLU A 83 -17.01 -10.63 -7.72
C GLU A 83 -17.90 -9.94 -8.76
N SER A 84 -17.50 -10.10 -10.03
CA SER A 84 -17.91 -9.32 -11.19
C SER A 84 -19.42 -9.31 -11.48
#